data_AF-A0A176U6I8-F1
#
_entry.id   AF-A0A176U6I8-F1
#
_cell.length_a   1.000
_cell.length_b   1.000
_cell.length_c   1.000
_cell.angle_alpha   90.00
_cell.angle_beta   90.00
_cell.angle_gamma   90.00
#
_symmetry.space_group_name_H-M   'P 1'
#
loop_
_entity.id
_entity.type
_entity.pdbx_description
1 polymer ?
#
loop_
_entity_poly.entity_id
_entity_poly.type
_entity_poly.pdbx_seq_one_letter_code
_entity_poly.pdbx_strand_id
1 'polypeptide(L)'
;MKFYNIFFSPTGGTKKVANIVAKGTKLDAEEIDLIKEPDKLMKVNFEKEDLCLVAVPSYGGRIPSAVTDITDRKPPEAFLRSKNIILA
;
A
#
# COMPACT_ATOMS: atom_id res chain seq x y z
N MET A 1 11.77 -8.92 -8.21
CA MET A 1 10.37 -8.47 -8.11
C MET A 1 9.80 -8.96 -6.81
N LYS A 2 9.60 -8.04 -5.88
CA LYS A 2 8.81 -8.22 -4.66
C LYS A 2 7.39 -7.74 -4.91
N PHE A 3 6.45 -8.28 -4.14
CA PHE A 3 5.08 -7.84 -4.14
C PHE A 3 4.75 -7.27 -2.75
N TYR A 4 4.28 -6.03 -2.72
CA TYR A 4 3.92 -5.33 -1.49
C TYR A 4 2.41 -5.19 -1.39
N ASN A 5 1.85 -5.61 -0.26
CA ASN A 5 0.46 -5.40 0.10
C ASN A 5 0.39 -4.29 1.14
N ILE A 6 0.24 -3.06 0.67
CA ILE A 6 0.24 -1.83 1.46
C ILE A 6 -1.20 -1.44 1.74
N PHE A 7 -1.59 -1.33 3.01
CA PHE A 7 -2.97 -0.98 3.33
C PHE A 7 -3.09 -0.09 4.57
N PHE A 8 -4.11 0.76 4.55
CA PHE A 8 -4.63 1.45 5.72
C PHE A 8 -6.02 0.86 6.00
N SER A 9 -6.23 0.19 7.14
CA SER A 9 -7.49 -0.54 7.36
C SER A 9 -7.97 -0.49 8.82
N PRO A 10 -8.53 0.65 9.28
CA PRO A 10 -8.91 0.83 10.69
C PRO A 10 -9.94 -0.18 11.19
N THR A 11 -10.87 -0.61 10.32
CA THR A 11 -11.94 -1.55 10.65
C THR A 11 -11.73 -2.95 10.05
N GLY A 12 -10.57 -3.21 9.43
CA GLY A 12 -10.25 -4.50 8.80
C GLY A 12 -10.88 -4.76 7.42
N GLY A 13 -11.90 -3.99 6.99
CA GLY A 13 -12.58 -4.20 5.70
C GLY A 13 -11.65 -4.07 4.49
N THR A 14 -10.86 -2.98 4.45
CA THR A 14 -9.87 -2.74 3.39
C THR A 14 -8.81 -3.82 3.34
N LYS A 15 -8.27 -4.25 4.50
CA LYS A 15 -7.32 -5.37 4.58
C LYS A 15 -7.89 -6.65 3.99
N LYS A 16 -9.17 -6.95 4.25
CA LYS A 16 -9.83 -8.16 3.72
C LYS A 16 -9.86 -8.15 2.19
N VAL A 17 -10.23 -7.02 1.58
CA VAL A 17 -10.26 -6.86 0.12
C VAL A 17 -8.85 -6.93 -0.46
N ALA A 18 -7.91 -6.20 0.13
CA ALA A 18 -6.50 -6.21 -0.27
C ALA A 18 -5.92 -7.64 -0.29
N ASN A 19 -6.19 -8.43 0.75
CA ASN A 19 -5.73 -9.81 0.84
C ASN A 19 -6.36 -10.73 -0.22
N ILE A 20 -7.61 -10.47 -0.64
CA ILE A 20 -8.25 -11.22 -1.74
C ILE A 20 -7.59 -10.88 -3.07
N VAL A 21 -7.37 -9.59 -3.34
CA VAL A 21 -6.68 -9.13 -4.56
C VAL A 21 -5.25 -9.68 -4.61
N ALA A 22 -4.51 -9.58 -3.51
CA ALA A 22 -3.16 -10.11 -3.37
C ALA A 22 -3.11 -11.61 -3.67
N LYS A 23 -4.03 -12.41 -3.10
CA LYS A 23 -4.14 -13.85 -3.39
C LYS A 23 -4.39 -14.14 -4.87
N GLY A 24 -5.15 -13.28 -5.56
CA GLY A 24 -5.40 -13.42 -7.00
C GLY A 24 -4.14 -13.33 -7.86
N THR A 25 -3.11 -12.61 -7.40
CA THR A 25 -1.83 -12.48 -8.10
C THR A 25 -0.98 -13.75 -8.05
N LYS A 26 -1.26 -14.67 -7.12
CA LYS A 26 -0.45 -15.86 -6.81
C LYS A 26 1.02 -15.55 -6.43
N LEU A 27 1.30 -14.30 -6.05
CA LEU A 27 2.60 -13.87 -5.52
C LEU A 27 2.55 -13.83 -4.00
N ASP A 28 3.67 -14.11 -3.34
CA ASP A 28 3.80 -13.89 -1.91
C ASP A 28 3.99 -12.39 -1.64
N ALA A 29 3.19 -11.84 -0.73
CA ALA A 29 3.07 -10.41 -0.54
C ALA A 29 3.63 -9.99 0.83
N GLU A 30 4.57 -9.04 0.83
CA GLU A 30 5.03 -8.39 2.05
C GLU A 30 3.95 -7.40 2.52
N GLU A 31 3.35 -7.64 3.69
CA GLU A 31 2.34 -6.75 4.26
C GLU A 31 2.99 -5.49 4.86
N ILE A 32 2.46 -4.32 4.48
CA ILE A 32 2.78 -3.02 5.06
C ILE A 32 1.48 -2.41 5.58
N ASP A 33 1.28 -2.53 6.90
CA ASP A 33 0.13 -1.96 7.59
C ASP A 33 0.46 -0.50 8.00
N LEU A 34 -0.16 0.46 7.32
CA LEU A 34 0.10 1.89 7.53
C LEU A 34 -0.38 2.40 8.90
N ILE A 35 -1.20 1.63 9.63
CA ILE A 35 -1.63 1.96 11.00
C ILE A 35 -0.60 1.46 12.02
N LYS A 36 -0.09 0.24 11.84
CA LYS A 36 0.86 -0.37 12.77
C LYS A 36 2.29 0.09 12.55
N GLU A 37 2.67 0.27 11.29
CA GLU A 37 4.04 0.53 10.87
C GLU A 37 4.10 1.73 9.90
N PRO A 38 3.70 2.94 10.34
CA PRO A 38 3.57 4.12 9.47
C PRO A 38 4.89 4.51 8.77
N ASP A 39 6.04 4.21 9.38
CA ASP A 39 7.35 4.54 8.83
C ASP A 39 7.96 3.44 7.95
N LYS A 40 7.34 2.25 7.87
CA LYS A 40 7.89 1.12 7.10
C LYS A 40 7.98 1.45 5.61
N LEU A 41 7.00 2.17 5.09
CA LEU A 41 6.97 2.63 3.70
C LEU A 41 8.23 3.44 3.33
N MET A 42 8.76 4.25 4.26
CA MET A 42 9.97 5.06 4.02
C MET A 42 11.26 4.25 4.15
N LYS A 43 11.23 3.09 4.81
CA LYS A 43 12.39 2.21 5.01
C LYS A 43 12.53 1.16 3.92
N VAL A 44 11.48 0.91 3.15
CA VAL A 44 11.51 -0.04 2.04
C VAL A 44 12.26 0.58 0.86
N ASN A 45 13.29 -0.12 0.37
CA ASN A 45 13.94 0.22 -0.88
C ASN A 45 13.17 -0.45 -2.03
N PHE A 46 12.29 0.32 -2.67
CA PHE A 46 11.52 -0.15 -3.82
C PHE A 46 12.39 -0.21 -5.07
N GLU A 47 12.31 -1.31 -5.80
CA GLU A 47 12.89 -1.44 -7.13
C GLU A 47 11.82 -1.23 -8.20
N LYS A 48 12.23 -0.86 -9.42
CA LYS A 48 11.32 -0.52 -10.51
C LYS A 48 10.42 -1.69 -10.94
N GLU A 49 10.92 -2.92 -10.74
CA GLU A 49 10.24 -4.16 -11.08
C GLU A 49 9.26 -4.62 -10.00
N ASP A 50 9.22 -3.97 -8.84
CA ASP A 50 8.35 -4.36 -7.74
C ASP A 50 6.88 -3.98 -8.00
N LEU A 51 5.99 -4.85 -7.54
CA LEU A 51 4.54 -4.67 -7.64
C LEU A 51 4.01 -4.16 -6.30
N CYS A 52 3.19 -3.11 -6.32
CA CYS A 52 2.59 -2.55 -5.11
C CYS A 52 1.06 -2.57 -5.22
N LEU A 53 0.39 -3.29 -4.32
CA LEU A 53 -1.03 -3.16 -4.07
C LEU A 53 -1.22 -2.15 -2.95
N VAL A 54 -1.92 -1.04 -3.22
CA VAL A 54 -2.21 0.01 -2.23
C VAL A 54 -3.70 0.06 -2.00
N ALA A 55 -4.12 -0.24 -0.76
CA ALA A 55 -5.53 -0.30 -0.40
C ALA A 55 -5.90 0.68 0.71
N VAL A 56 -6.86 1.55 0.45
CA VAL A 56 -7.29 2.61 1.38
C VAL A 56 -8.82 2.72 1.39
N PRO A 57 -9.47 2.85 2.57
CA PRO A 57 -10.90 3.07 2.63
C PRO A 57 -11.24 4.45 2.08
N SER A 58 -12.43 4.59 1.53
CA SER A 58 -13.02 5.91 1.26
C SER A 58 -13.93 6.30 2.43
N TYR A 59 -13.65 7.45 3.05
CA TYR A 59 -14.50 8.04 4.08
C TYR A 59 -15.19 9.27 3.52
N GLY A 60 -16.50 9.14 3.21
CA GLY A 60 -17.29 10.21 2.60
C GLY A 60 -16.73 10.67 1.26
N GLY A 61 -16.26 9.73 0.42
CA GLY A 61 -15.72 10.01 -0.91
C GLY A 61 -14.25 10.48 -0.92
N ARG A 62 -13.56 10.45 0.22
CA ARG A 62 -12.18 10.96 0.35
C ARG A 62 -11.26 9.90 0.94
N ILE A 63 -9.98 10.00 0.58
CA ILE A 63 -8.90 9.27 1.23
C ILE A 63 -8.71 9.86 2.66
N PRO A 64 -8.51 9.03 3.69
CA PRO A 64 -8.24 9.50 5.04
C PRO A 64 -6.97 10.36 5.08
N SER A 65 -7.00 11.49 5.81
CA SER A 65 -5.86 12.40 5.91
C SER A 65 -4.62 11.71 6.50
N ALA A 66 -4.81 10.75 7.40
CA ALA A 66 -3.74 9.95 7.95
C ALA A 66 -2.92 9.22 6.87
N VAL A 67 -3.52 8.88 5.72
CA VAL A 67 -2.80 8.30 4.59
C VAL A 67 -2.13 9.37 3.75
N THR A 68 -2.81 10.50 3.49
CA THR A 68 -2.23 11.59 2.71
C THR A 68 -0.98 12.15 3.40
N ASP A 69 -1.00 12.28 4.72
CA ASP A 69 0.16 12.73 5.50
C ASP A 69 1.36 11.76 5.37
N ILE A 70 1.09 10.45 5.25
CA ILE A 70 2.14 9.43 5.04
C ILE A 70 2.70 9.54 3.62
N THR A 71 1.86 9.81 2.62
CA THR A 71 2.30 9.98 1.23
C THR A 71 2.95 11.32 0.95
N ASP A 72 2.61 12.37 1.73
CA ASP A 72 3.22 13.69 1.64
C ASP A 72 4.64 13.69 2.24
N ARG A 73 4.92 12.75 3.15
CA ARG A 73 6.28 12.39 3.54
C ARG A 73 6.95 11.69 2.37
N LYS A 74 7.51 12.49 1.45
CA LYS A 74 8.19 12.12 0.20
C LYS A 74 8.61 10.64 0.15
N PRO A 75 7.76 9.75 -0.41
CA PRO A 75 8.10 8.34 -0.52
C PRO A 75 9.29 8.17 -1.47
N PRO A 76 9.97 7.01 -1.44
CA PRO A 76 11.09 6.74 -2.34
C PRO A 76 10.70 7.01 -3.80
N GLU A 77 11.55 7.69 -4.59
CA GLU A 77 11.22 8.04 -5.98
C GLU A 77 10.82 6.82 -6.82
N ALA A 78 11.38 5.65 -6.52
CA ALA A 78 11.04 4.39 -7.16
C ALA A 78 9.57 3.97 -6.93
N PHE A 79 9.00 4.28 -5.75
CA PHE A 79 7.58 4.05 -5.46
C PHE A 79 6.69 4.91 -6.36
N LEU A 80 7.02 6.20 -6.50
CA LEU A 80 6.26 7.15 -7.35
C LEU A 80 6.42 6.86 -8.84
N ARG A 81 7.54 6.26 -9.25
CA ARG A 81 7.81 5.89 -10.65
C ARG A 81 7.37 4.47 -11.00
N SER A 82 6.92 3.67 -10.03
CA SER A 82 6.44 2.32 -10.31
C SER A 82 5.19 2.40 -11.17
N LYS A 83 5.24 1.76 -12.35
CA LYS A 83 4.09 1.62 -13.25
C LYS A 83 3.14 0.49 -12.81
N ASN A 84 3.47 -0.20 -11.72
CA ASN A 84 2.82 -1.41 -11.24
C ASN A 84 2.11 -1.14 -9.90
N ILE A 85 1.22 -0.14 -9.87
CA ILE A 85 0.41 0.19 -8.70
C ILE A 85 -1.03 -0.26 -8.96
N ILE A 86 -1.56 -1.11 -8.07
CA ILE A 86 -2.97 -1.48 -8.06
C ILE A 86 -3.64 -0.72 -6.92
N LEU A 87 -4.67 0.07 -7.22
CA LEU A 87 -5.49 0.77 -6.23
C LEU A 87 -6.75 -0.07 -5.96
N ALA A 88 -6.97 -0.42 -4.69
CA ALA A 88 -8.11 -1.25 -4.25
C ALA A 88 -8.84 -0.69 -3.02
#